data_AF-A0A1V3NED2-F1
#
_entry.id   AF-A0A1V3NED2-F1
#
_cell.length_a   1.000
_cell.length_b   1.000
_cell.length_c   1.000
_cell.angle_alpha   90.00
_cell.angle_beta   90.00
_cell.angle_gamma   90.00
#
_symmetry.space_group_name_H-M   'P 1'
#
loop_
_entity.id
_entity.type
_entity.pdbx_description
1 polymer ?
#
loop_
_entity_poly.entity_id
_entity_poly.type
_entity_poly.pdbx_seq_one_letter_code
_entity_poly.pdbx_strand_id
1 'polypeptide(L)'
;MGKNLASVLAAAVTGLVMAGTAASEVTYRDHVRPLWEAKCAACHGAESPYLGEFEEDQERYKRELKGPRMDTHADLIFFVAWPDTGALMRRLDDGSNTTDGKPGNMYEHLGETETQRQRNLAVFKAWVGGDDAWIMKRPGEITKEELDRFRLAY
;
A
#
# COMPACT_ATOMS: atom_id res chain seq x y z
N MET A 1 65.09 -41.47 -16.75
CA MET A 1 64.46 -40.19 -16.39
C MET A 1 63.20 -40.04 -17.23
N GLY A 2 61.96 -39.90 -16.76
CA GLY A 2 61.42 -39.61 -15.44
C GLY A 2 60.16 -38.73 -15.61
N LYS A 3 58.97 -39.35 -15.43
CA LYS A 3 57.66 -38.81 -15.00
C LYS A 3 56.89 -37.76 -15.85
N ASN A 4 55.76 -38.23 -16.38
CA ASN A 4 54.38 -37.68 -16.46
C ASN A 4 54.11 -36.24 -16.03
N LEU A 5 53.32 -35.49 -16.83
CA LEU A 5 52.34 -34.47 -16.39
C LEU A 5 51.34 -34.25 -17.55
N ALA A 6 50.16 -34.86 -17.58
CA ALA A 6 48.93 -34.47 -16.85
C ALA A 6 48.48 -33.03 -17.17
N SER A 7 47.67 -32.88 -18.23
CA SER A 7 46.88 -31.67 -18.48
C SER A 7 45.77 -31.56 -17.45
N VAL A 8 45.92 -30.65 -16.48
CA VAL A 8 44.83 -30.22 -15.61
C VAL A 8 44.41 -28.83 -16.08
N LEU A 9 43.27 -28.76 -16.77
CA LEU A 9 42.55 -27.50 -16.96
C LEU A 9 41.82 -27.19 -15.65
N ALA A 10 42.23 -26.13 -14.96
CA ALA A 10 41.55 -25.66 -13.75
C ALA A 10 41.23 -24.16 -13.85
N ALA A 11 40.01 -23.84 -13.40
CA ALA A 11 39.47 -22.54 -12.99
C ALA A 11 39.14 -21.52 -14.11
N ALA A 12 38.06 -20.73 -14.02
CA ALA A 12 37.26 -20.35 -12.86
C ALA A 12 35.78 -20.09 -13.24
N VAL A 13 34.85 -20.74 -12.55
CA VAL A 13 33.45 -20.29 -12.51
C VAL A 13 33.40 -19.16 -11.50
N THR A 14 33.33 -17.91 -11.99
CA THR A 14 33.11 -16.76 -11.12
C THR A 14 31.63 -16.73 -10.76
N GLY A 15 31.28 -17.25 -9.59
CA GLY A 15 29.95 -17.12 -9.02
C GLY A 15 29.67 -15.66 -8.70
N LEU A 16 28.84 -15.02 -9.52
CA LEU A 16 28.31 -13.68 -9.24
C LEU A 16 27.32 -13.83 -8.08
N VAL A 17 27.78 -13.54 -6.86
CA VAL A 17 26.92 -13.40 -5.69
C VAL A 17 26.11 -12.12 -5.88
N MET A 18 24.88 -12.26 -6.37
CA MET A 18 23.90 -11.18 -6.35
C MET A 18 23.51 -10.94 -4.89
N ALA A 19 24.20 -10.01 -4.23
CA ALA A 19 23.74 -9.46 -2.97
C ALA A 19 22.40 -8.78 -3.24
N GLY A 20 21.30 -9.42 -2.85
CA GLY A 20 19.98 -8.81 -2.87
C GLY A 20 20.03 -7.56 -2.01
N THR A 21 19.89 -6.39 -2.63
CA THR A 21 19.60 -5.16 -1.91
C THR A 21 18.27 -5.40 -1.19
N ALA A 22 18.29 -5.53 0.13
CA ALA A 22 17.07 -5.46 0.92
C ALA A 22 16.40 -4.13 0.55
N ALA A 23 15.27 -4.19 -0.14
CA ALA A 23 14.49 -2.99 -0.42
C ALA A 23 14.22 -2.29 0.91
N SER A 24 14.53 -1.00 0.99
CA SER A 24 14.26 -0.20 2.19
C SER A 24 12.79 -0.36 2.56
N GLU A 25 12.52 -0.53 3.86
CA GLU A 25 11.16 -0.65 4.37
C GLU A 25 10.31 0.55 3.93
N VAL A 26 9.09 0.27 3.45
CA VAL A 26 8.13 1.31 3.08
C VAL A 26 7.47 1.84 4.35
N THR A 27 7.71 3.11 4.65
CA THR A 27 7.18 3.83 5.82
C THR A 27 6.14 4.88 5.42
N TYR A 28 5.32 5.28 6.38
CA TYR A 28 4.35 6.35 6.18
C TYR A 28 5.06 7.67 5.84
N ARG A 29 6.06 8.07 6.62
CA ARG A 29 6.73 9.36 6.55
C ARG A 29 7.47 9.57 5.24
N ASP A 30 8.15 8.53 4.76
CA ASP A 30 9.08 8.64 3.65
C ASP A 30 8.43 8.26 2.31
N HIS A 31 7.33 7.48 2.32
CA HIS A 31 6.73 6.95 1.09
C HIS A 31 5.23 7.24 0.97
N VAL A 32 4.43 6.96 2.00
CA VAL A 32 2.96 7.10 1.89
C VAL A 32 2.53 8.56 1.97
N ARG A 33 3.05 9.33 2.92
CA ARG A 33 2.68 10.73 3.13
C ARG A 33 2.95 11.59 1.91
N PRO A 34 4.14 11.57 1.26
CA PRO A 34 4.35 12.34 0.03
C PRO A 34 3.38 11.96 -1.09
N LEU A 35 3.05 10.68 -1.22
CA LEU A 35 2.08 10.21 -2.19
C LEU A 35 0.65 10.68 -1.85
N TRP A 36 0.27 10.61 -0.58
CA TRP A 36 -1.02 11.06 -0.06
C TRP A 36 -1.20 12.57 -0.29
N GLU A 37 -0.19 13.37 0.04
CA GLU A 37 -0.17 14.82 -0.18
C GLU A 37 -0.35 15.15 -1.67
N ALA A 38 0.32 14.40 -2.55
CA ALA A 38 0.25 14.63 -3.99
C ALA A 38 -1.05 14.18 -4.66
N LYS A 39 -1.75 13.17 -4.11
CA LYS A 39 -2.87 12.49 -4.81
C LYS A 39 -4.21 12.56 -4.09
N CYS A 40 -4.22 12.76 -2.78
CA CYS A 40 -5.41 12.55 -1.94
C CYS A 40 -5.76 13.77 -1.07
N ALA A 41 -4.75 14.52 -0.61
CA ALA A 41 -4.92 15.54 0.42
C ALA A 41 -5.80 16.74 0.02
N ALA A 42 -6.03 16.99 -1.27
CA ALA A 42 -6.95 18.04 -1.70
C ALA A 42 -8.39 17.80 -1.17
N CYS A 43 -8.82 16.53 -1.13
CA CYS A 43 -10.15 16.12 -0.70
C CYS A 43 -10.15 15.44 0.69
N HIS A 44 -9.00 14.98 1.17
CA HIS A 44 -8.83 14.24 2.44
C HIS A 44 -7.79 14.88 3.38
N GLY A 45 -7.61 16.20 3.28
CA GLY A 45 -6.59 16.99 3.96
C GLY A 45 -7.01 17.57 5.31
N ALA A 46 -6.21 18.52 5.83
CA ALA A 46 -6.48 19.19 7.11
C ALA A 46 -7.81 19.95 7.17
N GLU A 47 -8.35 20.35 6.01
CA GLU A 47 -9.64 21.03 5.87
C GLU A 47 -10.83 20.07 5.69
N SER A 48 -10.56 18.77 5.65
CA SER A 48 -11.60 17.75 5.52
C SER A 48 -12.23 17.42 6.88
N PRO A 49 -13.51 17.04 6.93
CA PRO A 49 -14.19 16.62 8.16
C PRO A 49 -13.68 15.27 8.67
N TYR A 50 -13.78 15.00 9.97
CA TYR A 50 -13.60 13.62 10.45
C TYR A 50 -14.75 12.72 9.95
N LEU A 51 -14.55 11.39 9.99
CA LEU A 51 -15.54 10.44 9.43
C LEU A 51 -16.95 10.64 9.99
N GLY A 52 -17.10 10.80 11.31
CA GLY A 52 -18.41 11.00 11.93
C GLY A 52 -19.14 12.25 11.39
N GLU A 53 -18.42 13.37 11.29
CA GLU A 53 -18.97 14.60 10.71
C GLU A 53 -19.31 14.43 9.23
N PHE A 54 -18.45 13.74 8.47
CA PHE A 54 -18.72 13.43 7.07
C PHE A 54 -20.00 12.61 6.92
N GLU A 55 -20.22 11.61 7.77
CA GLU A 55 -21.39 10.74 7.73
C GLU A 55 -22.69 11.47 8.09
N GLU A 56 -22.63 12.46 8.99
CA GLU A 56 -23.79 13.28 9.37
C GLU A 56 -24.31 14.17 8.22
N ASP A 57 -23.44 14.62 7.31
CA ASP A 57 -23.82 15.48 6.17
C ASP A 57 -23.01 15.20 4.90
N GLN A 58 -23.07 13.96 4.42
CA GLN A 58 -22.30 13.53 3.25
C GLN A 58 -22.60 14.36 2.00
N GLU A 59 -23.84 14.79 1.82
CA GLU A 59 -24.26 15.52 0.63
C GLU A 59 -23.65 16.92 0.57
N ARG A 60 -23.50 17.61 1.71
CA ARG A 60 -22.74 18.86 1.77
C ARG A 60 -21.29 18.64 1.38
N TYR A 61 -20.60 17.71 2.04
CA TYR A 61 -19.17 17.52 1.83
C TYR A 61 -18.84 17.03 0.41
N LYS A 62 -19.69 16.17 -0.19
CA LYS A 62 -19.55 15.80 -1.60
C LYS A 62 -19.67 17.00 -2.54
N ARG A 63 -20.59 17.94 -2.29
CA ARG A 63 -20.69 19.19 -3.08
C ARG A 63 -19.46 20.08 -2.92
N GLU A 64 -18.83 20.04 -1.75
CA GLU A 64 -17.58 20.75 -1.44
C GLU A 64 -16.33 20.00 -1.90
N LEU A 65 -16.49 18.83 -2.53
CA LEU A 65 -15.40 17.94 -2.96
C LEU A 65 -14.49 17.53 -1.80
N LYS A 66 -15.08 17.30 -0.62
CA LYS A 66 -14.40 16.81 0.58
C LYS A 66 -14.88 15.41 0.93
N GLY A 67 -13.93 14.54 1.28
CA GLY A 67 -14.16 13.27 1.96
C GLY A 67 -13.65 13.33 3.40
N PRO A 68 -13.65 12.20 4.14
CA PRO A 68 -13.11 12.16 5.50
C PRO A 68 -11.63 12.52 5.57
N ARG A 69 -11.20 13.19 6.64
CA ARG A 69 -9.82 13.56 6.92
C ARG A 69 -8.94 12.32 7.11
N MET A 70 -7.78 12.32 6.46
CA MET A 70 -6.80 11.22 6.45
C MET A 70 -5.36 11.74 6.28
N ASP A 71 -5.09 12.98 6.70
CA ASP A 71 -3.83 13.70 6.40
C ASP A 71 -2.68 13.39 7.38
N THR A 72 -2.96 12.73 8.50
CA THR A 72 -1.96 12.23 9.44
C THR A 72 -1.87 10.71 9.42
N HIS A 73 -0.80 10.15 10.00
CA HIS A 73 -0.66 8.69 10.16
C HIS A 73 -1.84 8.10 10.95
N ALA A 74 -2.19 8.73 12.08
CA ALA A 74 -3.29 8.29 12.93
C ALA A 74 -4.64 8.33 12.19
N ASP A 75 -4.90 9.39 11.44
CA ASP A 75 -6.14 9.54 10.67
C ASP A 75 -6.20 8.55 9.50
N LEU A 76 -5.08 8.21 8.87
CA LEU A 76 -5.05 7.25 7.78
C LEU A 76 -5.20 5.81 8.27
N ILE A 77 -4.50 5.40 9.34
CA ILE A 77 -4.58 4.02 9.86
C ILE A 77 -5.98 3.68 10.41
N PHE A 78 -6.78 4.68 10.76
CA PHE A 78 -8.19 4.54 11.11
C PHE A 78 -8.98 3.72 10.07
N PHE A 79 -8.68 3.95 8.79
CA PHE A 79 -9.33 3.31 7.63
C PHE A 79 -8.62 2.04 7.16
N VAL A 80 -7.55 1.65 7.84
CA VAL A 80 -6.78 0.44 7.54
C VAL A 80 -7.06 -0.62 8.60
N ALA A 81 -6.68 -0.32 9.84
CA ALA A 81 -6.70 -1.28 10.94
C ALA A 81 -8.01 -1.24 11.72
N TRP A 82 -8.36 -0.09 12.30
CA TRP A 82 -9.55 0.09 13.14
C TRP A 82 -9.82 1.58 13.35
N PRO A 83 -11.07 2.05 13.42
CA PRO A 83 -12.32 1.29 13.42
C PRO A 83 -12.94 1.00 12.05
N ASP A 84 -12.57 1.71 10.97
CA ASP A 84 -13.11 1.42 9.62
C ASP A 84 -12.18 0.47 8.86
N THR A 85 -11.98 -0.72 9.43
CA THR A 85 -11.07 -1.74 8.92
C THR A 85 -11.29 -2.02 7.44
N GLY A 86 -10.18 -2.08 6.70
CA GLY A 86 -10.17 -2.45 5.29
C GLY A 86 -10.74 -1.40 4.34
N ALA A 87 -11.15 -0.22 4.83
CA ALA A 87 -11.76 0.81 3.99
C ALA A 87 -10.78 1.37 2.96
N LEU A 88 -9.56 1.70 3.36
CA LEU A 88 -8.52 2.15 2.44
C LEU A 88 -8.28 1.11 1.34
N MET A 89 -8.16 -0.17 1.74
CA MET A 89 -7.94 -1.28 0.82
C MET A 89 -9.06 -1.40 -0.20
N ARG A 90 -10.33 -1.43 0.25
CA ARG A 90 -11.50 -1.49 -0.65
C ARG A 90 -11.58 -0.33 -1.65
N ARG A 91 -11.11 0.85 -1.26
CA ARG A 91 -11.20 2.07 -2.08
C ARG A 91 -10.06 2.19 -3.08
N LEU A 92 -8.88 1.67 -2.73
CA LEU A 92 -7.68 1.70 -3.57
C LEU A 92 -7.44 0.39 -4.35
N ASP A 93 -8.19 -0.69 -4.09
CA ASP A 93 -8.01 -1.95 -4.81
C ASP A 93 -8.20 -1.77 -6.32
N ASP A 94 -7.39 -2.47 -7.12
CA ASP A 94 -7.46 -2.44 -8.58
C ASP A 94 -8.55 -3.35 -9.15
N GLY A 95 -9.29 -4.07 -8.29
CA GLY A 95 -10.35 -5.00 -8.68
C GLY A 95 -9.88 -6.45 -8.79
N SER A 96 -8.58 -6.71 -8.65
CA SER A 96 -8.06 -8.09 -8.65
C SER A 96 -8.55 -8.93 -7.47
N ASN A 97 -9.00 -8.28 -6.39
CA ASN A 97 -9.52 -8.94 -5.19
C ASN A 97 -11.06 -8.91 -5.11
N THR A 98 -11.76 -8.47 -6.17
CA THR A 98 -13.23 -8.42 -6.23
C THR A 98 -13.79 -9.47 -7.17
N THR A 99 -14.99 -9.99 -6.89
CA THR A 99 -15.62 -11.02 -7.72
C THR A 99 -16.07 -10.51 -9.08
N ASP A 100 -16.34 -9.21 -9.19
CA ASP A 100 -16.79 -8.56 -10.44
C ASP A 100 -15.66 -7.84 -11.17
N GLY A 101 -14.42 -7.90 -10.65
CA GLY A 101 -13.23 -7.29 -11.25
C GLY A 101 -13.24 -5.76 -11.23
N LYS A 102 -14.17 -5.12 -10.51
CA LYS A 102 -14.27 -3.66 -10.48
C LYS A 102 -13.26 -3.09 -9.48
N PRO A 103 -12.50 -2.06 -9.87
CA PRO A 103 -11.63 -1.35 -8.95
C PRO A 103 -12.44 -0.55 -7.92
N GLY A 104 -11.80 -0.24 -6.80
CA GLY A 104 -12.30 0.72 -5.84
C GLY A 104 -12.41 2.12 -6.45
N ASN A 105 -13.36 2.91 -5.95
CA ASN A 105 -13.67 4.23 -6.52
C ASN A 105 -12.59 5.30 -6.28
N MET A 106 -11.54 5.01 -5.51
CA MET A 106 -10.40 5.92 -5.32
C MET A 106 -9.15 5.44 -6.06
N TYR A 107 -9.18 4.25 -6.67
CA TYR A 107 -8.06 3.70 -7.45
C TYR A 107 -7.63 4.64 -8.58
N GLU A 108 -8.59 5.28 -9.25
CA GLU A 108 -8.32 6.21 -10.36
C GLU A 108 -7.42 7.40 -9.96
N HIS A 109 -7.47 7.82 -8.69
CA HIS A 109 -6.68 8.94 -8.19
C HIS A 109 -5.22 8.58 -7.88
N LEU A 110 -4.87 7.29 -7.91
CA LEU A 110 -3.48 6.87 -7.75
C LEU A 110 -2.60 7.29 -8.93
N GLY A 111 -3.16 7.68 -10.08
CA GLY A 111 -2.37 8.06 -11.25
C GLY A 111 -3.18 8.23 -12.53
N GLU A 112 -2.63 9.01 -13.46
CA GLU A 112 -3.24 9.30 -14.76
C GLU A 112 -3.21 8.06 -15.67
N THR A 113 -2.20 7.22 -15.51
CA THR A 113 -2.03 5.97 -16.26
C THR A 113 -2.12 4.75 -15.37
N GLU A 114 -2.47 3.60 -15.94
CA GLU A 114 -2.50 2.32 -15.21
C GLU A 114 -1.15 1.98 -14.59
N THR A 115 -0.05 2.24 -15.32
CA THR A 115 1.30 2.05 -14.79
C THR A 115 1.58 2.91 -13.55
N GLN A 116 1.13 4.17 -13.54
CA GLN A 116 1.26 5.02 -12.36
C GLN A 116 0.39 4.53 -11.20
N ARG A 117 -0.86 4.13 -11.48
CA ARG A 117 -1.77 3.60 -10.46
C ARG A 117 -1.23 2.34 -9.80
N GLN A 118 -0.77 1.38 -10.59
CA GLN A 118 -0.16 0.15 -10.09
C GLN A 118 1.11 0.42 -9.27
N ARG A 119 1.97 1.33 -9.73
CA ARG A 119 3.17 1.74 -8.98
C ARG A 119 2.83 2.33 -7.62
N ASN A 120 1.82 3.20 -7.58
CA ASN A 120 1.41 3.88 -6.36
C ASN A 120 0.61 2.96 -5.44
N LEU A 121 -0.23 2.07 -5.97
CA LEU A 121 -0.91 1.02 -5.22
C LEU A 121 0.11 0.09 -4.53
N ALA A 122 1.19 -0.26 -5.21
CA ALA A 122 2.25 -1.08 -4.64
C ALA A 122 2.90 -0.44 -3.40
N VAL A 123 2.98 0.89 -3.32
CA VAL A 123 3.46 1.60 -2.13
C VAL A 123 2.50 1.37 -0.95
N PHE A 124 1.20 1.54 -1.17
CA PHE A 124 0.20 1.29 -0.12
C PHE A 124 0.18 -0.16 0.33
N LYS A 125 0.20 -1.11 -0.62
CA LYS A 125 0.27 -2.55 -0.31
C LYS A 125 1.51 -2.89 0.52
N ALA A 126 2.68 -2.43 0.10
CA ALA A 126 3.93 -2.67 0.83
C ALA A 126 3.90 -2.08 2.25
N TRP A 127 3.35 -0.87 2.41
CA TRP A 127 3.20 -0.22 3.72
C TRP A 127 2.22 -0.97 4.64
N VAL A 128 1.10 -1.45 4.09
CA VAL A 128 0.12 -2.24 4.86
C VAL A 128 0.72 -3.58 5.29
N GLY A 129 1.55 -4.21 4.47
CA GLY A 129 2.26 -5.46 4.82
C GLY A 129 2.46 -6.44 3.67
N GLY A 130 2.23 -6.01 2.43
CA GLY A 130 2.22 -6.84 1.22
C GLY A 130 0.83 -7.35 0.86
N ASP A 131 0.73 -8.18 -0.18
CA ASP A 131 -0.55 -8.72 -0.66
C ASP A 131 -1.24 -9.61 0.40
N ASP A 132 -0.49 -10.36 1.21
CA ASP A 132 -1.04 -11.19 2.29
C ASP A 132 -1.72 -10.38 3.42
N ALA A 133 -1.39 -9.09 3.51
CA ALA A 133 -1.97 -8.12 4.43
C ALA A 133 -2.99 -7.18 3.75
N TRP A 134 -3.19 -7.27 2.43
CA TRP A 134 -4.16 -6.47 1.70
C TRP A 134 -5.59 -7.02 1.85
N ILE A 135 -6.13 -6.91 3.06
CA ILE A 135 -7.38 -7.56 3.46
C ILE A 135 -8.54 -6.55 3.37
N MET A 136 -9.51 -6.84 2.51
CA MET A 136 -10.66 -5.95 2.28
C MET A 136 -11.86 -6.17 3.22
N LYS A 137 -11.72 -7.06 4.20
CA LYS A 137 -12.76 -7.38 5.20
C LYS A 137 -13.17 -6.15 6.00
N ARG A 138 -14.41 -6.17 6.50
CA ARG A 138 -15.02 -5.11 7.31
C ARG A 138 -14.81 -5.36 8.81
N PRO A 139 -15.10 -4.36 9.66
CA PRO A 139 -15.19 -4.57 11.10
C PRO A 139 -16.14 -5.74 11.44
N GLY A 140 -15.70 -6.64 12.31
CA GLY A 140 -16.43 -7.85 12.68
C GLY A 140 -16.17 -9.08 11.78
N GLU A 141 -15.57 -8.90 10.61
CA GLU A 141 -15.20 -10.01 9.70
C GLU A 141 -13.72 -10.38 9.78
N ILE A 142 -12.86 -9.41 10.12
CA ILE A 142 -11.42 -9.60 10.25
C ILE A 142 -11.07 -10.36 11.54
N THR A 143 -10.09 -11.26 11.49
CA THR A 143 -9.58 -11.93 12.70
C THR A 143 -8.39 -11.18 13.30
N LYS A 144 -8.04 -11.52 14.55
CA LYS A 144 -6.83 -10.97 15.18
C LYS A 144 -5.55 -11.34 14.42
N GLU A 145 -5.46 -12.57 13.95
CA GLU A 145 -4.30 -13.07 13.20
C GLU A 145 -4.13 -12.37 11.85
N GLU A 146 -5.23 -11.89 11.27
CA GLU A 146 -5.21 -11.08 10.05
C GLU A 146 -4.76 -9.65 10.34
N LEU A 147 -5.25 -9.04 11.43
CA LEU A 147 -4.80 -7.72 11.89
C LEU A 147 -3.30 -7.72 12.24
N ASP A 148 -2.79 -8.79 12.85
CA ASP A 148 -1.38 -8.92 13.24
C ASP A 148 -0.42 -8.97 12.02
N ARG A 149 -0.94 -9.09 10.79
CA ARG A 149 -0.15 -8.97 9.55
C ARG A 149 0.12 -7.53 9.13
N PHE A 150 -0.65 -6.58 9.66
CA PHE A 150 -0.52 -5.18 9.29
C PHE A 150 0.76 -4.60 9.88
N ARG A 151 1.59 -3.95 9.05
CA ARG A 151 2.86 -3.34 9.46
C ARG A 151 2.69 -1.88 9.84
N LEU A 152 2.20 -1.06 8.91
CA LEU A 152 1.86 0.36 9.11
C LEU A 152 2.97 1.20 9.74
N ALA A 153 4.23 0.91 9.35
CA ALA A 153 5.41 1.60 9.83
C ALA A 153 5.27 3.12 9.64
N TYR A 154 5.62 3.89 10.68
CA TYR A 154 5.58 5.36 10.64
C TYR A 154 6.69 5.93 9.77
#